data_AF-A0A2E9LL60-F1
#
_entry.id   AF-A0A2E9LL60-F1
#
_cell.length_a   1.000
_cell.length_b   1.000
_cell.length_c   1.000
_cell.angle_alpha   90.00
_cell.angle_beta   90.00
_cell.angle_gamma   90.00
#
_symmetry.space_group_name_H-M   'P 1'
#
loop_
_entity.id
_entity.type
_entity.pdbx_description
1 polymer ?
#
loop_
_entity_poly.entity_id
_entity_poly.type
_entity_poly.pdbx_seq_one_letter_code
_entity_poly.pdbx_strand_id
1 'polypeptide(L)'
;MLKKTLGRGSESQKGFTLIELLVVVGIIVALAAVIVPLVIQFSGRGDTGAASAGWDAIQSAIDTMMADAPLTAVTAGASAAFITDSLDFDAGAGTQNLSTYVRDTTTTYCYTWATTGRMLTQVAAVSGSCP
;
A
#
# COMPACT_ATOMS: atom_id res chain seq x y z
N MET A 1 -6.20 -33.74 69.66
CA MET A 1 -6.61 -32.83 68.58
C MET A 1 -5.92 -33.26 67.29
N LEU A 2 -6.69 -33.85 66.36
CA LEU A 2 -6.17 -34.52 65.17
C LEU A 2 -5.75 -33.53 64.07
N LYS A 3 -4.55 -33.76 63.53
CA LYS A 3 -4.00 -33.20 62.29
C LYS A 3 -4.98 -33.41 61.12
N LYS A 4 -5.37 -32.32 60.46
CA LYS A 4 -6.10 -32.36 59.18
C LYS A 4 -5.10 -32.07 58.06
N THR A 5 -4.78 -33.10 57.29
CA THR A 5 -3.90 -33.05 56.12
C THR A 5 -4.60 -32.35 54.96
N LEU A 6 -3.91 -31.39 54.34
CA LEU A 6 -4.36 -30.66 53.15
C LEU A 6 -4.13 -31.53 51.92
N GLY A 7 -5.22 -32.00 51.31
CA GLY A 7 -5.22 -32.72 50.04
C GLY A 7 -4.91 -31.78 48.87
N ARG A 8 -3.87 -32.10 48.12
CA ARG A 8 -3.41 -31.37 46.93
C ARG A 8 -4.27 -31.80 45.74
N GLY A 9 -5.00 -30.86 45.15
CA GLY A 9 -5.81 -31.10 43.94
C GLY A 9 -4.91 -31.57 42.80
N SER A 10 -5.08 -32.83 42.39
CA SER A 10 -4.44 -33.41 41.21
C SER A 10 -5.30 -33.10 39.98
N GLU A 11 -5.17 -31.88 39.46
CA GLU A 11 -5.63 -31.61 38.10
C GLU A 11 -4.71 -32.37 37.14
N SER A 12 -5.30 -33.25 36.35
CA SER A 12 -4.62 -34.08 35.36
C SER A 12 -4.05 -33.18 34.27
N GLN A 13 -2.83 -32.68 34.48
CA GLN A 13 -2.04 -32.06 33.42
C GLN A 13 -1.64 -33.16 32.42
N LYS A 14 -2.55 -33.46 31.49
CA LYS A 14 -2.22 -34.14 30.23
C LYS A 14 -1.32 -33.21 29.43
N GLY A 15 -0.05 -33.16 29.83
CA GLY A 15 0.99 -32.43 29.12
C GLY A 15 1.21 -33.07 27.76
N PHE A 16 1.18 -32.26 26.71
CA PHE A 16 1.66 -32.60 25.38
C PHE A 16 3.01 -33.32 25.49
N THR A 17 3.17 -34.42 24.76
CA THR A 17 4.47 -35.09 24.75
C THR A 17 5.51 -34.21 24.04
N LEU A 18 6.77 -34.25 24.48
CA LEU A 18 7.85 -33.50 23.81
C LEU A 18 7.97 -33.87 22.33
N ILE A 19 7.66 -35.13 21.99
CA ILE A 19 7.69 -35.62 20.62
C ILE A 19 6.54 -35.06 19.77
N GLU A 20 5.35 -34.85 20.32
CA GLU A 20 4.26 -34.17 19.60
C GLU A 20 4.65 -32.75 19.23
N LEU A 21 5.23 -32.00 20.17
CA LEU A 21 5.68 -30.64 19.88
C LEU A 21 6.79 -30.62 18.82
N LEU A 22 7.70 -31.60 18.87
CA LEU A 22 8.81 -31.71 17.92
C LEU A 22 8.31 -31.99 16.50
N VAL A 23 7.38 -32.92 16.32
CA VAL A 23 6.82 -33.23 14.99
C VAL A 23 6.03 -32.05 14.43
N VAL A 24 5.24 -31.36 15.26
CA VAL A 24 4.45 -30.20 14.84
C VAL A 24 5.34 -29.06 14.36
N VAL A 25 6.38 -28.70 15.13
CA VAL A 25 7.33 -27.66 14.71
C VAL A 25 8.08 -28.09 13.46
N GLY A 26 8.44 -29.38 13.33
CA GLY A 26 9.06 -29.92 12.12
C GLY A 26 8.20 -29.72 10.87
N ILE A 27 6.90 -29.98 10.96
CA ILE A 27 5.96 -29.75 9.84
C ILE A 27 5.80 -28.26 9.54
N ILE A 28 5.70 -27.40 10.57
CA ILE A 28 5.60 -25.94 10.38
C ILE A 28 6.84 -25.39 9.67
N VAL A 29 8.04 -25.83 10.05
CA VAL A 29 9.30 -25.43 9.39
C VAL A 29 9.33 -25.89 7.93
N ALA A 30 8.90 -27.12 7.65
CA ALA A 30 8.85 -27.63 6.27
C ALA A 30 7.86 -26.84 5.39
N LEU A 31 6.68 -26.51 5.91
CA LEU A 31 5.69 -25.70 5.19
C LEU A 31 6.17 -24.24 5.00
N ALA A 32 6.75 -23.64 6.04
CA ALA A 32 7.27 -22.28 5.99
C ALA A 32 8.37 -22.15 4.93
N ALA A 33 9.25 -23.14 4.79
CA ALA A 33 10.32 -23.14 3.80
C ALA A 33 9.82 -22.98 2.35
N VAL A 34 8.64 -23.53 2.03
CA VAL A 34 8.05 -23.43 0.68
C VAL A 34 7.17 -22.19 0.51
N ILE A 35 6.38 -21.83 1.54
CA ILE A 35 5.37 -20.76 1.45
C ILE A 35 6.00 -19.37 1.52
N VAL A 36 6.99 -19.15 2.39
CA VAL A 36 7.60 -17.83 2.61
C VAL A 36 8.10 -17.18 1.31
N PRO A 37 8.91 -17.83 0.45
CA PRO A 37 9.39 -17.18 -0.78
C PRO A 37 8.24 -16.88 -1.77
N LEU A 38 7.19 -17.70 -1.79
CA LEU A 38 6.02 -17.50 -2.66
C LEU A 38 5.25 -16.23 -2.26
N VAL A 39 5.05 -16.02 -0.96
CA VAL A 39 4.32 -14.86 -0.43
C VAL A 39 5.07 -13.56 -0.72
N ILE A 40 6.40 -13.54 -0.49
CA ILE A 40 7.23 -12.35 -0.76
C ILE A 40 7.14 -11.93 -2.24
N GLN A 41 7.20 -12.90 -3.16
CA GLN A 41 7.08 -12.64 -4.60
C GLN A 41 5.68 -12.18 -5.02
N PHE A 42 4.63 -12.68 -4.35
CA PHE A 42 3.26 -12.29 -4.64
C PHE A 42 2.97 -10.86 -4.20
N SER A 43 3.46 -10.45 -3.03
CA SER A 43 3.32 -9.07 -2.53
C SER A 43 3.91 -8.05 -3.50
N GLY A 44 5.13 -8.28 -4.02
CA GLY A 44 5.75 -7.34 -4.97
C GLY A 44 4.99 -7.18 -6.30
N ARG A 45 4.29 -8.23 -6.75
CA ARG A 45 3.40 -8.14 -7.93
C ARG A 45 2.16 -7.30 -7.64
N GLY A 46 1.60 -7.41 -6.43
CA GLY A 46 0.49 -6.57 -5.97
C GLY A 46 0.86 -5.10 -6.01
N ASP A 47 2.03 -4.75 -5.47
CA ASP A 47 2.52 -3.36 -5.46
C ASP A 47 2.73 -2.81 -6.87
N THR A 48 3.33 -3.61 -7.76
CA THR A 48 3.55 -3.21 -9.16
C THR A 48 2.22 -3.01 -9.90
N GLY A 49 1.24 -3.88 -9.68
CA GLY A 49 -0.08 -3.77 -10.29
C GLY A 49 -0.87 -2.57 -9.75
N ALA A 50 -0.76 -2.28 -8.46
CA ALA A 50 -1.35 -1.08 -7.86
C ALA A 50 -0.72 0.20 -8.42
N ALA A 51 0.60 0.21 -8.59
CA ALA A 51 1.33 1.33 -9.17
C ALA A 51 0.89 1.63 -10.62
N SER A 52 0.78 0.61 -11.48
CA SER A 52 0.30 0.79 -12.86
C SER A 52 -1.16 1.21 -12.92
N ALA A 53 -2.03 0.64 -12.08
CA ALA A 53 -3.44 1.02 -12.04
C ALA A 53 -3.62 2.47 -11.57
N GLY A 54 -2.84 2.90 -10.58
CA GLY A 54 -2.83 4.28 -10.11
C GLY A 54 -2.36 5.26 -11.20
N TRP A 55 -1.30 4.90 -11.94
CA TRP A 55 -0.81 5.69 -13.07
C TRP A 55 -1.91 5.93 -14.11
N ASP A 56 -2.54 4.87 -14.60
CA ASP A 56 -3.56 4.96 -15.65
C ASP A 56 -4.80 5.72 -15.15
N ALA A 57 -5.21 5.52 -13.90
CA ALA A 57 -6.33 6.24 -13.30
C ALA A 57 -6.06 7.76 -13.24
N ILE A 58 -4.86 8.17 -12.85
CA ILE A 58 -4.53 9.60 -12.75
C ILE A 58 -4.35 10.21 -14.14
N GLN A 59 -3.71 9.51 -15.09
CA GLN A 59 -3.59 9.98 -16.47
C GLN A 59 -4.97 10.23 -17.08
N SER A 60 -5.89 9.26 -16.94
CA SER A 60 -7.26 9.40 -17.42
C SER A 60 -8.01 10.56 -16.74
N ALA A 61 -7.75 10.81 -15.46
CA ALA A 61 -8.34 11.93 -14.74
C ALA A 61 -7.84 13.27 -15.27
N ILE A 62 -6.53 13.41 -15.53
CA ILE A 62 -5.95 14.63 -16.10
C ILE A 62 -6.50 14.87 -17.51
N ASP A 63 -6.57 13.82 -18.35
CA ASP A 63 -7.12 13.94 -19.70
C ASP A 63 -8.59 14.37 -19.68
N THR A 64 -9.38 13.84 -18.74
CA THR A 64 -10.79 14.23 -18.54
C THR A 64 -10.89 15.69 -18.07
N MET A 65 -10.07 16.10 -17.11
CA MET A 65 -10.02 17.47 -16.62
C MET A 65 -9.66 18.47 -17.72
N MET A 66 -8.64 18.15 -18.54
CA MET A 66 -8.22 19.02 -19.64
C MET A 66 -9.30 19.12 -20.74
N ALA A 67 -10.06 18.04 -20.96
CA ALA A 67 -11.19 18.04 -21.89
C ALA A 67 -12.39 18.85 -21.38
N ASP A 68 -12.70 18.79 -20.08
CA ASP A 68 -13.85 19.50 -19.50
C ASP A 68 -13.60 21.02 -19.33
N ALA A 69 -12.36 21.41 -19.00
CA ALA A 69 -11.96 22.80 -18.76
C ALA A 69 -11.24 23.48 -19.96
N PRO A 70 -11.58 23.08 -21.20
CA PRO A 70 -10.78 23.23 -22.43
C PRO A 70 -9.31 23.67 -22.27
N LEU A 71 -8.53 22.96 -21.44
CA LEU A 71 -7.13 23.31 -21.18
C LEU A 71 -6.24 22.74 -22.28
N THR A 72 -5.44 23.59 -22.91
CA THR A 72 -4.40 23.14 -23.86
C THR A 72 -3.07 22.81 -23.17
N ALA A 73 -2.90 23.23 -21.92
CA ALA A 73 -1.73 22.97 -21.11
C ALA A 73 -2.05 22.98 -19.62
N VAL A 74 -1.22 22.31 -18.84
CA VAL A 74 -1.17 22.36 -17.37
C VAL A 74 0.20 22.89 -16.94
N THR A 75 0.29 23.40 -15.72
CA THR A 75 1.55 23.72 -15.05
C THR A 75 2.32 22.43 -14.81
N ALA A 76 3.52 22.29 -15.39
CA ALA A 76 4.32 21.08 -15.26
C ALA A 76 4.80 20.86 -13.81
N GLY A 77 4.78 19.60 -13.37
CA GLY A 77 5.32 19.18 -12.09
C GLY A 77 6.85 19.15 -12.15
N ALA A 78 7.51 20.20 -11.66
CA ALA A 78 8.97 20.32 -11.68
C ALA A 78 9.67 19.27 -10.79
N SER A 79 8.98 18.80 -9.74
CA SER A 79 9.43 17.74 -8.82
C SER A 79 8.32 16.72 -8.63
N ALA A 80 8.69 15.53 -8.18
CA ALA A 80 7.70 14.50 -7.87
C ALA A 80 6.81 14.99 -6.72
N ALA A 81 5.49 14.92 -6.90
CA ALA A 81 4.53 15.35 -5.90
C ALA A 81 3.42 14.31 -5.74
N PHE A 82 2.87 14.23 -4.54
CA PHE A 82 1.59 13.56 -4.34
C PHE A 82 0.52 14.34 -5.08
N ILE A 83 -0.37 13.63 -5.77
CA ILE A 83 -1.59 14.27 -6.24
C ILE A 83 -2.50 14.37 -5.02
N THR A 84 -2.84 15.60 -4.66
CA THR A 84 -3.71 15.93 -3.52
C THR A 84 -4.94 16.70 -3.99
N ASP A 85 -5.95 16.81 -3.13
CA ASP A 85 -7.18 17.56 -3.42
C ASP A 85 -6.93 19.01 -3.81
N SER A 86 -5.95 19.65 -3.17
CA SER A 86 -5.62 21.06 -3.39
C SER A 86 -4.55 21.29 -4.46
N LEU A 87 -4.14 20.24 -5.19
CA LEU A 87 -3.10 20.38 -6.20
C LEU A 87 -3.70 21.00 -7.46
N ASP A 88 -3.44 22.29 -7.64
CA ASP A 88 -3.87 23.07 -8.79
C ASP A 88 -2.97 22.77 -9.99
N PHE A 89 -3.53 22.12 -11.00
CA PHE A 89 -2.82 21.78 -12.23
C PHE A 89 -2.67 22.96 -13.19
N ASP A 90 -3.43 24.06 -13.04
CA ASP A 90 -3.28 25.19 -13.94
C ASP A 90 -3.64 26.54 -13.28
N ALA A 91 -2.71 27.05 -12.48
CA ALA A 91 -2.89 28.33 -11.77
C ALA A 91 -3.15 29.56 -12.69
N GLY A 92 -3.02 29.41 -14.02
CA GLY A 92 -3.21 30.46 -15.01
C GLY A 92 -4.61 30.57 -15.63
N ALA A 93 -5.40 29.49 -15.68
CA ALA A 93 -6.76 29.49 -16.25
C ALA A 93 -7.90 29.39 -15.21
N GLY A 94 -7.56 29.33 -13.92
CA GLY A 94 -8.49 29.10 -12.81
C GLY A 94 -8.05 27.91 -11.98
N THR A 95 -8.57 27.73 -10.76
CA THR A 95 -8.13 26.60 -9.93
C THR A 95 -8.64 25.27 -10.49
N GLN A 96 -7.72 24.44 -10.99
CA GLN A 96 -8.00 23.15 -11.61
C GLN A 96 -7.51 22.02 -10.71
N ASN A 97 -8.33 21.67 -9.72
CA ASN A 97 -8.05 20.54 -8.82
C ASN A 97 -8.48 19.21 -9.46
N LEU A 98 -7.62 18.20 -9.32
CA LEU A 98 -7.90 16.87 -9.85
C LEU A 98 -8.86 16.04 -8.98
N SER A 99 -9.19 16.52 -7.77
CA SER A 99 -10.08 15.82 -6.82
C SER A 99 -11.49 15.57 -7.33
N THR A 100 -11.99 16.36 -8.29
CA THR A 100 -13.28 16.13 -8.93
C THR A 100 -13.26 14.97 -9.93
N TYR A 101 -12.08 14.55 -10.38
CA TYR A 101 -11.88 13.52 -11.40
C TYR A 101 -11.26 12.23 -10.85
N VAL A 102 -10.77 12.24 -9.61
CA VAL A 102 -10.14 11.08 -8.93
C VAL A 102 -10.98 10.67 -7.72
N ARG A 103 -11.04 9.36 -7.44
CA ARG A 103 -11.81 8.84 -6.30
C ARG A 103 -11.12 8.99 -4.95
N ASP A 104 -9.79 8.94 -4.96
CA ASP A 104 -8.96 9.09 -3.76
C ASP A 104 -8.27 10.44 -3.80
N THR A 105 -8.32 11.17 -2.68
CA THR A 105 -7.85 12.56 -2.61
C THR A 105 -6.36 12.67 -2.39
N THR A 106 -5.66 11.57 -2.12
CA THR A 106 -4.20 11.55 -1.91
C THR A 106 -3.59 10.27 -2.48
N THR A 107 -2.60 10.40 -3.38
CA THR A 107 -1.93 9.24 -3.95
C THR A 107 -0.84 8.66 -3.03
N THR A 108 -0.63 7.34 -3.08
CA THR A 108 0.48 6.68 -2.36
C THR A 108 1.84 6.91 -3.01
N TYR A 109 1.86 7.04 -4.33
CA TYR A 109 3.05 7.36 -5.12
C TYR A 109 3.11 8.84 -5.46
N CYS A 110 4.31 9.32 -5.74
CA CYS A 110 4.57 10.67 -6.22
C CYS A 110 4.77 10.64 -7.73
N TYR A 111 4.32 11.69 -8.41
CA TYR A 111 4.29 11.77 -9.85
C TYR A 111 4.93 13.06 -10.36
N THR A 112 5.50 13.00 -11.56
CA THR A 112 5.81 14.20 -12.35
C THR A 112 5.01 14.16 -13.65
N TRP A 113 4.64 15.33 -14.15
CA TRP A 113 3.84 15.47 -15.36
C TRP A 113 4.34 16.62 -16.23
N ALA A 114 4.16 16.45 -17.54
CA ALA A 114 4.50 17.45 -18.54
C ALA A 114 3.42 18.54 -18.62
N THR A 115 3.75 19.65 -19.29
CA THR A 115 2.78 20.70 -19.61
C THR A 115 1.62 20.21 -20.47
N THR A 116 1.76 19.08 -21.15
CA THR A 116 0.70 18.44 -21.94
C THR A 116 -0.25 17.59 -21.10
N GLY A 117 -0.09 17.52 -19.78
CA GLY A 117 -0.87 16.64 -18.90
C GLY A 117 -0.41 15.19 -18.88
N ARG A 118 0.67 14.86 -19.57
CA ARG A 118 1.21 13.49 -19.63
C ARG A 118 2.07 13.18 -18.41
N MET A 119 1.80 12.07 -17.75
CA MET A 119 2.64 11.53 -16.68
C MET A 119 4.01 11.09 -17.21
N LEU A 120 5.07 11.46 -16.48
CA LEU A 120 6.46 11.25 -16.88
C LEU A 120 7.18 10.26 -15.96
N THR A 121 7.03 10.40 -14.64
CA THR A 121 7.64 9.51 -13.66
C THR A 121 6.70 9.21 -12.50
N GLN A 122 6.88 8.02 -11.91
CA GLN A 122 6.19 7.57 -10.70
C GLN A 122 7.25 7.01 -9.76
N VAL A 123 7.24 7.47 -8.52
CA VAL A 123 8.22 7.09 -7.51
C VAL A 123 7.53 6.88 -6.17
N ALA A 124 7.98 5.87 -5.43
CA ALA A 124 7.51 5.63 -4.08
C ALA A 124 7.99 6.75 -3.15
N ALA A 125 7.14 7.16 -2.21
CA ALA A 125 7.52 8.13 -1.20
C ALA A 125 8.62 7.55 -0.28
N VAL A 126 9.58 8.39 0.09
CA VAL A 126 10.66 8.02 1.00
C VAL A 126 10.38 8.70 2.34
N SER A 127 10.25 7.93 3.43
CA SER A 127 9.91 8.46 4.76
C SER A 127 8.64 9.34 4.82
N GLY A 128 7.66 9.07 3.95
CA GLY A 128 6.40 9.82 3.89
C GLY A 128 6.44 11.09 3.03
N SER A 129 7.55 11.37 2.35
CA SER A 129 7.71 12.53 1.48
C SER A 129 8.11 12.15 0.06
N CYS A 130 7.72 12.98 -0.91
CA CYS A 130 8.19 12.84 -2.29
C CYS A 130 9.66 13.28 -2.42
N PRO A 131 10.43 12.62 -3.31
CA PRO A 131 11.81 12.99 -3.59
C PRO A 131 11.96 14.28 -4.40
#